data_AF-A0A2I1R4P1-F1
#
_entry.id   AF-A0A2I1R4P1-F1
#
_cell.length_a   1.000
_cell.length_b   1.000
_cell.length_c   1.000
_cell.angle_alpha   90.00
_cell.angle_beta   90.00
_cell.angle_gamma   90.00
#
_symmetry.space_group_name_H-M   'P 1'
#
loop_
_entity.id
_entity.type
_entity.pdbx_description
1 polymer ?
#
loop_
_entity_poly.entity_id
_entity_poly.type
_entity_poly.pdbx_seq_one_letter_code
_entity_poly.pdbx_strand_id
1 'polypeptide(L)'
;MALKAIELQLDSVSSGAPAAGSGESGWSEKQIDDRLAELHRDRATLLAHWGFQASTRPAGATACGNSQPCPVALGIVEKYP
;
A
#
# COMPACT_ATOMS: atom_id res chain seq x y z
N MET A 1 -10.04 -3.39 -0.02
CA MET A 1 -9.58 -3.72 1.35
C MET A 1 -8.17 -3.18 1.56
N ALA A 2 -7.15 -3.67 0.85
CA ALA A 2 -5.76 -3.17 0.93
C ALA A 2 -5.53 -1.68 0.59
N LEU A 3 -6.13 -1.14 -0.48
CA LEU A 3 -5.96 0.28 -0.85
C LEU A 3 -6.39 1.23 0.29
N LYS A 4 -7.52 0.90 0.96
CA LYS A 4 -8.02 1.65 2.10
C LYS A 4 -7.11 1.52 3.33
N ALA A 5 -6.52 0.34 3.54
CA ALA A 5 -5.54 0.13 4.61
C ALA A 5 -4.26 0.95 4.39
N ILE A 6 -3.76 1.03 3.14
CA ILE A 6 -2.63 1.87 2.76
C ILE A 6 -2.95 3.36 2.97
N GLU A 7 -4.15 3.80 2.58
CA GLU A 7 -4.60 5.20 2.79
C GLU A 7 -4.70 5.56 4.27
N LEU A 8 -5.24 4.67 5.12
CA LEU A 8 -5.26 4.86 6.57
C LEU A 8 -3.86 4.95 7.19
N GLN A 9 -2.91 4.15 6.70
CA GLN A 9 -1.53 4.22 7.16
C GLN A 9 -0.82 5.47 6.66
N LEU A 10 -1.11 5.97 5.45
CA LEU A 10 -0.60 7.25 4.97
C LEU A 10 -1.05 8.40 5.87
N ASP A 11 -2.34 8.45 6.22
CA ASP A 11 -2.87 9.46 7.15
C ASP A 11 -2.23 9.35 8.54
N SER A 12 -2.07 8.13 9.06
CA SER A 12 -1.42 7.90 10.36
C SER A 12 0.06 8.32 10.37
N VAL A 13 0.84 7.89 9.37
CA VAL A 13 2.29 8.13 9.32
C VAL A 13 2.59 9.60 9.00
N SER A 14 1.80 10.24 8.13
CA SER A 14 1.96 11.68 7.81
C SER A 14 1.67 12.59 9.01
N SER A 15 0.83 12.14 9.95
CA SER A 15 0.60 12.84 11.22
C SER A 15 1.71 12.66 12.27
N GLY A 16 2.78 11.93 11.93
CA GLY A 16 3.92 11.64 12.81
C GLY A 16 3.65 10.54 13.84
N ALA A 17 2.53 9.82 13.73
CA ALA A 17 2.19 8.74 14.65
C ALA A 17 2.81 7.41 14.20
N PRO A 18 3.50 6.67 15.09
CA PRO A 18 3.85 5.29 14.81
C PRO A 18 2.57 4.49 14.60
N ALA A 19 2.54 3.63 13.58
CA ALA A 19 1.45 2.67 13.43
C ALA A 19 1.29 1.91 14.76
N ALA A 20 0.07 1.90 15.31
CA ALA A 20 -0.23 1.35 16.62
C ALA A 20 0.36 -0.06 16.78
N GLY A 21 1.35 -0.23 17.67
CA GLY A 21 1.97 -1.54 17.94
C GLY A 21 3.47 -1.53 18.24
N SER A 22 4.21 -0.46 17.91
CA SER A 22 5.62 -0.36 18.26
C SER A 22 5.78 0.39 19.58
N GLY A 23 6.09 -0.34 20.66
CA GLY A 23 6.41 0.21 21.99
C GLY A 23 7.74 0.98 22.05
N GLU A 24 8.21 1.54 20.94
CA GLU A 24 9.41 2.36 20.85
C GLU A 24 9.01 3.80 20.57
N SER A 25 9.45 4.69 21.46
CA SER A 25 9.21 6.12 21.42
C SER A 25 9.65 6.73 20.09
N GLY A 26 8.69 7.06 19.23
CA GLY A 26 8.83 7.97 18.10
C GLY A 26 9.69 7.44 16.94
N TRP A 27 9.08 7.28 15.77
CA TRP A 27 9.85 7.08 14.55
C TRP A 27 10.71 8.31 14.27
N SER A 28 11.94 8.10 13.81
CA SER A 28 12.77 9.17 13.25
C SER A 28 12.15 9.72 11.96
N GLU A 29 12.47 10.96 11.62
CA GLU A 29 12.04 11.61 10.36
C GLU A 29 12.35 10.73 9.14
N LYS A 30 13.55 10.13 9.11
CA LYS A 30 13.94 9.19 8.07
C LYS A 30 13.04 7.95 8.00
N GLN A 31 12.63 7.38 9.14
CA GLN A 31 11.72 6.22 9.16
C GLN A 31 10.31 6.59 8.70
N ILE A 32 9.85 7.80 9.02
CA ILE A 32 8.58 8.34 8.54
C ILE A 32 8.65 8.50 7.01
N ASP A 33 9.69 9.15 6.50
CA ASP A 33 9.90 9.35 5.05
C ASP A 33 10.02 8.03 4.29
N ASP A 34 10.84 7.10 4.78
CA ASP A 34 11.04 5.78 4.16
C ASP A 34 9.71 5.00 4.14
N ARG A 35 8.88 5.11 5.20
CA ARG A 35 7.55 4.48 5.23
C ARG A 35 6.56 5.17 4.29
N LEU A 36 6.52 6.49 4.24
CA LEU A 36 5.64 7.24 3.33
C LEU A 36 5.99 6.89 1.88
N ALA A 37 7.28 6.85 1.53
CA ALA A 37 7.74 6.46 0.20
C ALA A 37 7.34 5.02 -0.17
N GLU A 38 7.36 4.10 0.79
CA GLU A 38 6.85 2.75 0.60
C GLU A 38 5.34 2.73 0.35
N LEU A 39 4.55 3.37 1.22
CA LEU A 39 3.10 3.42 1.10
C LEU A 39 2.64 4.09 -0.22
N HIS A 40 3.32 5.16 -0.64
CA HIS A 40 3.06 5.81 -1.93
C HIS A 40 3.36 4.90 -3.12
N ARG A 41 4.47 4.13 -3.08
CA ARG A 41 4.80 3.15 -4.13
C ARG A 41 3.79 2.02 -4.20
N ASP A 42 3.39 1.48 -3.05
CA ASP A 42 2.44 0.38 -2.96
C ASP A 42 1.04 0.83 -3.45
N ARG A 43 0.61 2.04 -3.09
CA ARG A 43 -0.60 2.67 -3.60
C ARG A 43 -0.57 2.86 -5.12
N ALA A 44 0.51 3.43 -5.66
CA ALA A 44 0.66 3.63 -7.09
C ALA A 44 0.67 2.31 -7.86
N THR A 45 1.32 1.28 -7.31
CA THR A 45 1.37 -0.07 -7.91
C THR A 45 -0.03 -0.69 -7.93
N LEU A 46 -0.79 -0.65 -6.84
CA LEU A 46 -2.16 -1.18 -6.84
C LEU A 46 -3.05 -0.43 -7.84
N LEU A 47 -2.97 0.90 -7.90
CA LEU A 47 -3.76 1.69 -8.84
C LEU A 47 -3.39 1.40 -10.31
N ALA A 48 -2.09 1.25 -10.61
CA ALA A 48 -1.63 0.94 -11.95
C ALA A 48 -2.00 -0.49 -12.39
N HIS A 49 -2.03 -1.44 -11.45
CA HIS A 49 -2.34 -2.82 -11.76
C HIS A 49 -3.84 -3.12 -11.77
N TRP A 50 -4.62 -2.56 -10.85
CA TRP A 50 -6.02 -2.97 -10.63
C TRP A 50 -7.04 -1.85 -10.81
N GLY A 51 -6.61 -0.59 -10.96
CA GLY A 51 -7.51 0.56 -11.07
C GLY A 51 -8.28 0.87 -9.77
N PHE A 52 -9.02 1.97 -9.77
CA PHE A 52 -9.78 2.45 -8.60
C PHE A 52 -10.89 1.49 -8.17
N GLN A 53 -11.35 0.64 -9.09
CA GLN A 53 -12.26 -0.47 -8.79
C GLN A 53 -11.45 -1.70 -8.40
N ALA A 54 -11.03 -1.73 -7.13
CA ALA A 54 -10.76 -2.99 -6.43
C ALA A 54 -12.08 -3.78 -6.21
N SER A 55 -12.88 -3.97 -7.27
CA SER A 55 -13.80 -5.09 -7.37
C SER A 55 -12.96 -6.36 -7.37
N THR A 56 -13.46 -7.40 -6.72
CA THR A 56 -12.76 -8.59 -6.22
C THR A 56 -11.90 -9.40 -7.20
N ARG A 57 -11.76 -8.99 -8.47
CA ARG A 57 -10.77 -9.44 -9.46
C ARG A 57 -10.87 -8.54 -10.71
N PRO A 58 -9.89 -7.66 -11.01
CA PRO A 58 -9.86 -6.95 -12.29
C PRO A 58 -9.58 -7.90 -13.47
N ALA A 59 -9.88 -7.48 -14.71
CA ALA A 59 -9.77 -8.38 -15.89
C ALA A 59 -8.33 -8.59 -16.41
N GLY A 60 -7.36 -7.80 -15.95
CA GLY A 60 -5.95 -7.86 -16.37
C GLY A 60 -5.15 -6.80 -15.61
N ALA A 61 -3.84 -6.98 -15.46
CA ALA A 61 -2.99 -5.91 -14.93
C ALA A 61 -2.56 -4.98 -16.07
N THR A 62 -3.16 -3.79 -16.15
CA THR A 62 -2.91 -2.81 -17.23
C THR A 62 -1.43 -2.39 -17.30
N ALA A 63 -0.73 -2.39 -16.16
CA ALA A 63 0.67 -1.97 -16.08
C ALA A 63 1.70 -2.96 -16.65
N CYS A 64 1.44 -4.28 -16.58
CA CYS A 64 2.45 -5.29 -16.94
C CYS A 64 1.99 -6.32 -17.98
N GLY A 65 0.75 -6.23 -18.47
CA GLY A 65 0.21 -7.12 -19.50
C GLY A 65 0.05 -8.58 -19.06
N ASN A 66 0.34 -8.90 -17.79
CA ASN A 66 0.22 -10.26 -17.26
C ASN A 66 -1.25 -10.64 -17.04
N SER A 67 -1.56 -11.90 -17.36
CA SER A 67 -2.80 -12.58 -16.98
C SER A 67 -2.99 -12.50 -15.46
N GLN A 68 -4.21 -12.21 -15.01
CA GLN A 68 -4.50 -12.16 -13.59
C GLN A 68 -4.44 -13.56 -12.94
N PRO A 69 -4.00 -13.64 -11.66
CA PRO A 69 -3.65 -12.53 -10.78
C PRO A 69 -2.19 -12.06 -10.95
N CYS A 70 -1.95 -10.75 -10.88
CA CYS A 70 -0.61 -10.20 -10.92
C CYS A 70 0.10 -10.45 -9.57
N PRO A 71 1.24 -11.17 -9.55
CA PRO A 71 1.93 -11.55 -8.31
C PRO A 71 2.41 -10.33 -7.51
N VAL A 72 2.76 -9.23 -8.18
CA VAL A 72 3.17 -7.98 -7.53
C VAL A 72 2.02 -7.36 -6.74
N ALA A 73 0.83 -7.26 -7.36
CA ALA A 73 -0.34 -6.68 -6.70
C ALA A 73 -0.88 -7.60 -5.59
N LEU A 74 -0.79 -8.92 -5.77
CA LEU A 74 -1.10 -9.89 -4.71
C LEU A 74 -0.19 -9.73 -3.49
N GLY A 75 1.13 -9.62 -3.69
CA GLY A 75 2.07 -9.44 -2.58
C GLY A 75 1.80 -8.16 -1.77
N ILE A 76 1.34 -7.10 -2.43
CA ILE A 76 0.91 -5.88 -1.74
C ILE A 76 -0.38 -6.13 -0.95
N VAL A 77 -1.39 -6.81 -1.52
CA VAL A 77 -2.61 -7.14 -0.75
C VAL A 77 -2.31 -7.98 0.48
N GLU A 78 -1.45 -8.98 0.36
CA GLU A 78 -1.07 -9.85 1.48
C GLU A 78 -0.33 -9.09 2.60
N LYS A 79 0.38 -8.01 2.24
CA LYS A 79 1.05 -7.11 3.19
C LYS A 79 0.07 -6.21 3.96
N TYR A 80 -1.13 -5.94 3.41
CA TYR A 80 -2.12 -5.02 3.97
C TYR A 80 -3.50 -5.69 4.07
N PRO A 81 -3.71 -6.60 5.04
CA PRO A 81 -5.00 -7.27 5.25
C PRO A 81 -6.14 -6.30 5.61
#